data_AF-A0A9N8I159-F1
#
_entry.id   AF-A0A9N8I159-F1
#
_cell.length_a   1.000
_cell.length_b   1.000
_cell.length_c   1.000
_cell.angle_alpha   90.00
_cell.angle_beta   90.00
_cell.angle_gamma   90.00
#
_symmetry.space_group_name_H-M   'P 1'
#
loop_
_entity.id
_entity.type
_entity.pdbx_description
1 polymer ?
#
loop_
_entity_poly.entity_id
_entity_poly.type
_entity_poly.pdbx_seq_one_letter_code
_entity_poly.pdbx_strand_id
1 'polypeptide(L)'
;MKRKVQLQVADAADTGLASDSVDIVQILFVLHELPLDVAVQVMAEAHRILKPNGGQLWMGEMDFSAPAYAAQRNNPLLFSLLRATEPHLDEYADGFATTIQPALHGLFDKVVWTAATGRHYTVVATKNTNNNQKAVIEDYRFLPNGDYAIADTHLQLWESETTTEE
;
A
#
# COMPACT_ATOMS: atom_id res chain seq x y z
N MET A 1 18.97 -23.23 19.82
CA MET A 1 18.55 -22.74 18.49
C MET A 1 18.09 -21.30 18.64
N LYS A 2 18.64 -20.32 17.89
CA LYS A 2 18.05 -18.97 17.86
C LYS A 2 16.67 -19.06 17.18
N ARG A 3 15.65 -18.44 17.77
CA ARG A 3 14.32 -18.34 17.16
C ARG A 3 14.44 -17.49 15.88
N LYS A 4 13.85 -17.96 14.78
CA LYS A 4 13.83 -17.26 13.49
C LYS A 4 12.79 -16.14 13.44
N VAL A 5 11.85 -16.12 14.39
CA VAL A 5 10.78 -15.12 14.51
C VAL A 5 10.75 -14.62 15.95
N GLN A 6 10.63 -13.30 16.10
CA GLN A 6 10.49 -12.62 17.38
C GLN A 6 9.24 -11.74 17.32
N LEU A 7 8.47 -11.74 18.40
CA LEU A 7 7.34 -10.84 18.57
C LEU A 7 7.79 -9.67 19.44
N GLN A 8 7.49 -8.45 19.01
CA GLN A 8 7.71 -7.22 19.76
C GLN A 8 6.40 -6.44 19.80
N VAL A 9 6.08 -5.90 20.98
CA VAL A 9 4.99 -4.96 21.16
C VAL A 9 5.62 -3.58 21.24
N ALA A 10 5.26 -2.70 20.31
CA ALA A 10 5.76 -1.34 20.21
C ALA A 10 4.73 -0.48 19.45
N ASP A 11 4.91 0.84 19.50
CA ASP A 11 4.23 1.76 18.60
C ASP A 11 4.83 1.61 17.19
N ALA A 12 4.01 1.54 16.15
CA ALA A 12 4.49 1.44 14.78
C ALA A 12 5.16 2.74 14.29
N ALA A 13 4.82 3.89 14.90
CA ALA A 13 5.46 5.18 14.64
C ALA A 13 6.74 5.39 15.47
N ASP A 14 6.99 4.56 16.48
CA ASP A 14 8.21 4.56 17.30
C ASP A 14 8.53 3.13 17.77
N THR A 15 9.14 2.36 16.88
CA THR A 15 9.37 0.92 17.10
C THR A 15 10.38 0.64 18.21
N GLY A 16 11.18 1.64 18.61
CA GLY A 16 12.33 1.48 19.50
C GLY A 16 13.49 0.68 18.89
N LEU A 17 13.41 0.28 17.62
CA LEU A 17 14.51 -0.39 16.92
C LEU A 17 15.63 0.62 16.62
N ALA A 18 16.88 0.14 16.59
CA ALA A 18 17.99 0.97 16.18
C ALA A 18 17.81 1.43 14.72
N SER A 19 18.25 2.64 14.41
CA SER A 19 18.29 3.11 13.03
C SER A 19 19.18 2.19 12.19
N ASP A 20 18.88 2.07 10.89
CA ASP A 20 19.70 1.32 9.93
C ASP A 20 19.98 -0.14 10.36
N SER A 21 19.00 -0.80 10.99
CA SER A 21 19.16 -2.11 11.62
C SER A 21 18.55 -3.26 10.84
N VAL A 22 17.57 -2.99 9.96
CA VAL A 22 16.86 -4.03 9.19
C VAL A 22 17.03 -3.85 7.68
N ASP A 23 17.01 -4.98 6.95
CA ASP A 23 17.15 -4.97 5.49
C ASP A 23 15.80 -4.68 4.79
N ILE A 24 14.70 -5.19 5.36
CA ILE A 24 13.35 -5.07 4.79
C ILE A 24 12.36 -4.74 5.91
N VAL A 25 11.43 -3.83 5.62
CA VAL A 25 10.22 -3.57 6.40
C VAL A 25 9.02 -3.90 5.53
N GLN A 26 8.03 -4.59 6.08
CA GLN A 26 6.80 -4.93 5.37
C GLN A 26 5.58 -4.32 6.08
N ILE A 27 4.74 -3.62 5.33
CA ILE A 27 3.47 -3.04 5.81
C ILE A 27 2.37 -3.47 4.83
N LEU A 28 1.41 -4.27 5.29
CA LEU A 28 0.34 -4.79 4.44
C LEU A 28 -1.02 -4.50 5.08
N PHE A 29 -1.84 -3.69 4.41
CA PHE A 29 -3.19 -3.32 4.84
C PHE A 29 -3.22 -2.74 6.26
N VAL A 30 -2.37 -1.74 6.51
CA VAL A 30 -2.27 -1.10 7.84
C VAL A 30 -2.53 0.39 7.74
N LEU A 31 -2.02 1.06 6.70
CA LEU A 31 -1.96 2.53 6.71
C LEU A 31 -3.35 3.17 6.54
N HIS A 32 -4.27 2.55 5.80
CA HIS A 32 -5.65 3.03 5.66
C HIS A 32 -6.49 2.90 6.95
N GLU A 33 -5.96 2.21 7.97
CA GLU A 33 -6.60 2.04 9.28
C GLU A 33 -6.11 3.09 10.30
N LEU A 34 -5.21 3.99 9.89
CA LEU A 34 -4.58 4.98 10.77
C LEU A 34 -5.01 6.40 10.37
N PRO A 35 -5.02 7.35 11.33
CA PRO A 35 -5.03 8.77 11.00
C PRO A 35 -3.92 9.12 10.00
N LEU A 36 -4.19 10.06 9.10
CA LEU A 36 -3.30 10.33 7.95
C LEU A 36 -1.89 10.75 8.38
N ASP A 37 -1.78 11.54 9.44
CA ASP A 37 -0.51 11.98 10.01
C ASP A 37 0.27 10.83 10.67
N VAL A 38 -0.42 9.90 11.32
CA VAL A 38 0.18 8.70 11.91
C VAL A 38 0.69 7.76 10.83
N ALA A 39 -0.05 7.58 9.72
CA ALA A 39 0.43 6.78 8.58
C ALA A 39 1.76 7.32 8.01
N VAL A 40 1.91 8.64 7.92
CA VAL A 40 3.18 9.28 7.52
C VAL A 40 4.29 9.02 8.53
N GLN A 41 4.00 9.09 9.83
CA GLN A 41 4.98 8.78 10.88
C GLN A 41 5.44 7.32 10.82
N VAL A 42 4.53 6.37 10.58
CA VAL A 42 4.87 4.96 10.39
C VAL A 42 5.79 4.75 9.17
N MET A 43 5.53 5.43 8.04
CA MET A 43 6.43 5.38 6.88
C MET A 43 7.82 5.98 7.20
N ALA A 44 7.87 7.08 7.94
CA ALA A 44 9.12 7.71 8.35
C ALA A 44 9.92 6.79 9.29
N GLU A 45 9.24 6.11 10.21
CA GLU A 45 9.84 5.15 11.13
C GLU A 45 10.37 3.91 10.39
N ALA A 46 9.60 3.37 9.44
CA ALA A 46 10.06 2.30 8.55
C ALA A 46 11.34 2.72 7.81
N HIS A 47 11.39 3.94 7.26
CA HIS A 47 12.58 4.46 6.61
C HIS A 47 13.77 4.61 7.58
N ARG A 48 13.54 5.07 8.82
CA ARG A 48 14.60 5.24 9.83
C ARG A 48 15.31 3.93 10.16
N ILE A 49 14.54 2.85 10.34
CA ILE A 49 15.08 1.55 10.75
C ILE A 49 15.71 0.77 9.59
N LEU A 50 15.35 1.08 8.34
CA LEU A 50 15.93 0.46 7.15
C LEU A 50 17.40 0.83 6.97
N LYS A 51 18.23 -0.16 6.66
CA LYS A 51 19.64 0.07 6.31
C LYS A 51 19.77 0.98 5.09
N PRO A 52 20.80 1.85 5.06
CA PRO A 52 21.12 2.63 3.87
C PRO A 52 21.68 1.72 2.77
N ASN A 53 21.67 2.23 1.54
CA ASN A 53 22.24 1.57 0.35
C ASN A 53 21.55 0.26 -0.04
N GLY A 54 20.22 0.26 -0.06
CA GLY A 54 19.43 -0.85 -0.59
C GLY A 54 18.38 -1.41 0.37
N GLY A 55 18.19 -0.84 1.57
CA GLY A 55 17.09 -1.23 2.44
C GLY A 55 15.74 -0.95 1.78
N GLN A 56 14.77 -1.84 1.97
CA GLN A 56 13.49 -1.78 1.25
C GLN A 56 12.26 -1.77 2.15
N LEU A 57 11.34 -0.85 1.87
CA LEU A 57 9.96 -0.94 2.33
C LEU A 57 9.14 -1.70 1.29
N TRP A 58 8.48 -2.78 1.71
CA TRP A 58 7.49 -3.52 0.94
C TRP A 58 6.11 -3.20 1.49
N MET A 59 5.38 -2.35 0.77
CA MET A 59 4.07 -1.87 1.20
C MET A 59 2.97 -2.46 0.32
N GLY A 60 1.82 -2.80 0.88
CA GLY A 60 0.65 -3.28 0.13
C GLY A 60 -0.63 -2.70 0.70
N GLU A 61 -1.48 -2.16 -0.15
CA GLU A 61 -2.63 -1.34 0.25
C GLU A 61 -3.75 -1.41 -0.79
N MET A 62 -4.92 -0.88 -0.43
CA MET A 62 -6.00 -0.63 -1.40
C MET A 62 -5.56 0.38 -2.46
N ASP A 63 -5.99 0.15 -3.70
CA ASP A 63 -5.78 1.09 -4.79
C ASP A 63 -7.05 1.91 -5.05
N PHE A 64 -7.08 3.12 -4.51
CA PHE A 64 -8.17 4.07 -4.68
C PHE A 64 -8.31 4.62 -6.10
N SER A 65 -7.28 4.43 -6.95
CA SER A 65 -7.29 4.79 -8.37
C SER A 65 -7.73 3.63 -9.28
N ALA A 66 -7.90 2.42 -8.74
CA ALA A 66 -8.34 1.27 -9.53
C ALA A 66 -9.84 1.35 -9.87
N PRO A 67 -10.25 0.98 -11.10
CA PRO A 67 -11.66 0.96 -11.50
C PRO A 67 -12.55 0.09 -10.60
N ALA A 68 -12.00 -1.01 -10.07
CA ALA A 68 -12.75 -1.89 -9.20
C ALA A 68 -13.05 -1.28 -7.81
N TYR A 69 -12.17 -0.43 -7.28
CA TYR A 69 -12.46 0.32 -6.06
C TYR A 69 -13.60 1.32 -6.31
N ALA A 70 -13.57 2.02 -7.46
CA ALA A 70 -14.67 2.91 -7.84
C ALA A 70 -16.01 2.15 -7.96
N ALA A 71 -16.00 0.96 -8.54
CA ALA A 71 -17.19 0.09 -8.60
C ALA A 71 -17.67 -0.34 -7.21
N GLN A 72 -16.77 -0.71 -6.31
CA GLN A 72 -17.09 -1.04 -4.92
C GLN A 72 -17.71 0.15 -4.17
N ARG A 73 -17.13 1.34 -4.31
CA ARG A 73 -17.62 2.59 -3.68
C ARG A 73 -19.00 3.01 -4.21
N ASN A 74 -19.30 2.68 -5.47
CA ASN A 74 -20.61 2.95 -6.08
C ASN A 74 -21.72 1.99 -5.61
N ASN A 75 -21.41 0.91 -4.89
CA ASN A 75 -22.41 0.03 -4.27
C ASN A 75 -22.66 0.47 -2.81
N PRO A 76 -23.78 1.15 -2.49
CA PRO A 76 -23.98 1.75 -1.17
C PRO A 76 -23.99 0.74 -0.03
N LEU A 77 -24.50 -0.48 -0.26
CA LEU A 77 -24.55 -1.53 0.75
C LEU A 77 -23.13 -2.05 1.05
N LEU A 78 -22.41 -2.42 0.00
CA LEU A 78 -21.04 -2.94 0.13
C LEU A 78 -20.10 -1.89 0.73
N PHE A 79 -20.22 -0.63 0.30
CA PHE A 79 -19.41 0.46 0.80
C PHE A 79 -19.77 0.83 2.26
N SER A 80 -21.05 0.74 2.64
CA SER A 80 -21.45 0.95 4.05
C SER A 80 -20.84 -0.10 4.98
N LEU A 81 -20.75 -1.36 4.54
CA LEU A 81 -20.09 -2.43 5.31
C LEU A 81 -18.60 -2.17 5.44
N LEU A 82 -17.93 -1.79 4.35
CA LEU A 82 -16.50 -1.47 4.34
C LEU A 82 -16.16 -0.33 5.30
N ARG A 83 -16.90 0.79 5.21
CA ARG A 83 -16.69 1.93 6.12
C ARG A 83 -17.03 1.64 7.58
N ALA A 84 -17.91 0.67 7.84
CA ALA A 84 -18.22 0.28 9.20
C ALA A 84 -17.05 -0.47 9.88
N THR A 85 -16.11 -1.00 9.09
CA THR A 85 -14.94 -1.71 9.59
C THR A 85 -13.63 -0.92 9.49
N GLU A 86 -13.59 0.14 8.66
CA GLU A 86 -12.35 0.88 8.35
C GLU A 86 -12.51 2.40 8.66
N PRO A 87 -12.25 2.84 9.91
CA PRO A 87 -12.62 4.18 10.39
C PRO A 87 -11.87 5.34 9.72
N HIS A 88 -10.68 5.10 9.16
CA HIS A 88 -9.85 6.11 8.52
C HIS A 88 -9.81 6.01 6.99
N LEU A 89 -10.58 5.10 6.39
CA LEU A 89 -10.51 4.82 4.95
C LEU A 89 -10.76 6.05 4.08
N ASP A 90 -11.82 6.82 4.38
CA ASP A 90 -12.17 8.01 3.59
C ASP A 90 -11.06 9.08 3.69
N GLU A 91 -10.56 9.33 4.91
CA GLU A 91 -9.46 10.27 5.15
C GLU A 91 -8.19 9.85 4.40
N TYR A 92 -7.84 8.57 4.45
CA TYR A 92 -6.68 8.01 3.78
C TYR A 92 -6.82 8.07 2.25
N ALA A 93 -7.99 7.73 1.70
CA ALA A 93 -8.28 7.77 0.27
C ALA A 93 -8.19 9.22 -0.27
N ASP A 94 -8.81 10.17 0.42
CA ASP A 94 -8.81 11.58 0.03
C ASP A 94 -7.41 12.22 0.16
N GLY A 95 -6.66 11.83 1.21
CA GLY A 95 -5.31 12.29 1.47
C GLY A 95 -4.21 11.59 0.69
N PHE A 96 -4.54 10.55 -0.09
CA PHE A 96 -3.55 9.67 -0.71
C PHE A 96 -2.59 10.42 -1.63
N ALA A 97 -3.13 11.16 -2.60
CA ALA A 97 -2.35 11.86 -3.61
C ALA A 97 -1.62 13.11 -3.05
N THR A 98 -2.17 13.73 -1.99
CA THR A 98 -1.66 14.99 -1.44
C THR A 98 -0.68 14.80 -0.29
N THR A 99 -0.76 13.67 0.42
CA THR A 99 0.00 13.44 1.66
C THR A 99 0.78 12.12 1.62
N ILE A 100 0.11 10.99 1.41
CA ILE A 100 0.76 9.66 1.50
C ILE A 100 1.80 9.47 0.39
N GLN A 101 1.39 9.68 -0.86
CA GLN A 101 2.26 9.48 -2.02
C GLN A 101 3.46 10.45 -1.99
N PRO A 102 3.29 11.77 -1.72
CA PRO A 102 4.42 12.68 -1.56
C PRO A 102 5.34 12.31 -0.39
N ALA A 103 4.80 11.86 0.75
CA ALA A 103 5.62 11.42 1.88
C ALA A 103 6.49 10.21 1.50
N LEU A 104 5.91 9.21 0.85
CA LEU A 104 6.64 8.04 0.37
C LEU A 104 7.74 8.42 -0.65
N HIS A 105 7.40 9.27 -1.62
CA HIS A 105 8.36 9.74 -2.63
C HIS A 105 9.44 10.66 -2.05
N GLY A 106 9.17 11.33 -0.93
CA GLY A 106 10.13 12.16 -0.23
C GLY A 106 11.08 11.37 0.69
N LEU A 107 10.67 10.18 1.13
CA LEU A 107 11.46 9.31 2.00
C LEU A 107 12.41 8.39 1.22
N PHE A 108 12.09 7.99 0.00
CA PHE A 108 12.83 6.93 -0.71
C PHE A 108 13.36 7.38 -2.08
N ASP A 109 14.56 6.92 -2.45
CA ASP A 109 15.23 7.27 -3.71
C ASP A 109 14.65 6.57 -4.93
N LYS A 110 14.05 5.39 -4.74
CA LYS A 110 13.36 4.66 -5.81
C LYS A 110 12.07 4.08 -5.27
N VAL A 111 10.96 4.31 -5.98
CA VAL A 111 9.64 3.77 -5.62
C VAL A 111 9.03 3.11 -6.84
N VAL A 112 8.74 1.81 -6.71
CA VAL A 112 8.14 0.99 -7.77
C VAL A 112 6.75 0.56 -7.34
N TRP A 113 5.74 0.94 -8.09
CA TRP A 113 4.35 0.56 -7.87
C TRP A 113 3.95 -0.55 -8.85
N THR A 114 3.24 -1.56 -8.35
CA THR A 114 2.68 -2.63 -9.17
C THR A 114 1.27 -2.95 -8.71
N ALA A 115 0.36 -3.25 -9.64
CA ALA A 115 -0.93 -3.82 -9.26
C ALA A 115 -0.69 -5.20 -8.62
N ALA A 116 -1.39 -5.50 -7.53
CA ALA A 116 -1.33 -6.79 -6.85
C ALA A 116 -2.58 -7.63 -7.13
N THR A 117 -3.75 -6.97 -7.10
CA THR A 117 -5.03 -7.47 -7.59
C THR A 117 -5.76 -6.33 -8.29
N GLY A 118 -6.95 -6.57 -8.86
CA GLY A 118 -7.75 -5.51 -9.48
C GLY A 118 -8.18 -4.32 -8.60
N ARG A 119 -7.92 -4.34 -7.29
CA ARG A 119 -8.19 -3.21 -6.37
C ARG A 119 -7.11 -2.95 -5.32
N HIS A 120 -5.95 -3.60 -5.44
CA HIS A 120 -4.85 -3.43 -4.49
C HIS A 120 -3.56 -3.23 -5.27
N TYR A 121 -2.64 -2.46 -4.69
CA TYR A 121 -1.29 -2.30 -5.20
C TYR A 121 -0.28 -2.86 -4.20
N THR A 122 0.95 -3.10 -4.69
CA THR A 122 2.15 -3.19 -3.87
C THR A 122 3.16 -2.15 -4.29
N VAL A 123 3.99 -1.74 -3.34
CA VAL A 123 5.12 -0.84 -3.55
C VAL A 123 6.39 -1.48 -3.01
N VAL A 124 7.46 -1.36 -3.79
CA VAL A 124 8.83 -1.55 -3.31
C VAL A 124 9.53 -0.19 -3.34
N ALA A 125 9.82 0.34 -2.15
CA ALA A 125 10.53 1.60 -1.99
C ALA A 125 11.94 1.34 -1.43
N THR A 126 12.97 1.87 -2.08
CA THR A 126 14.38 1.58 -1.77
C THR A 126 15.10 2.82 -1.23
N LYS A 127 15.74 2.66 -0.07
CA LYS A 127 16.55 3.68 0.61
C LYS A 127 18.01 3.59 0.18
N ASN A 128 18.56 4.67 -0.34
CA ASN A 128 19.97 4.86 -0.67
C ASN A 128 20.54 6.06 0.09
N THR A 129 21.86 6.28 -0.04
CA THR A 129 22.55 7.39 0.65
C THR A 129 22.60 8.68 -0.16
N ASN A 130 22.18 8.66 -1.42
CA ASN A 130 22.35 9.77 -2.35
C ASN A 130 21.14 10.71 -2.34
N ASN A 131 20.93 11.41 -1.22
CA ASN A 131 19.84 12.37 -0.99
C ASN A 131 19.81 13.60 -1.93
N ASN A 132 20.70 13.67 -2.93
CA ASN A 132 20.80 14.80 -3.87
C ASN A 132 20.08 14.57 -5.20
N GLN A 133 19.41 13.43 -5.38
CA GLN A 133 18.65 13.13 -6.58
C GLN A 133 17.16 13.00 -6.28
N LYS A 134 16.32 13.53 -7.17
CA LYS A 134 14.87 13.33 -7.10
C LYS A 134 14.57 11.84 -7.19
N ALA A 135 13.65 11.35 -6.36
CA ALA A 135 13.23 9.96 -6.37
C ALA A 135 12.84 9.47 -7.77
N VAL A 136 13.33 8.29 -8.14
CA VAL A 136 12.93 7.57 -9.36
C VAL A 136 11.61 6.87 -9.08
N ILE A 137 10.56 7.28 -9.78
CA ILE A 137 9.22 6.70 -9.63
C ILE A 137 8.89 5.89 -10.87
N GLU A 138 8.58 4.61 -10.67
CA GLU A 138 8.08 3.71 -11.71
C GLU A 138 6.69 3.21 -11.28
N ASP A 139 5.68 3.39 -12.14
CA ASP A 139 4.32 2.95 -11.85
C ASP A 139 3.83 2.00 -12.94
N TYR A 140 3.67 0.73 -12.57
CA TYR A 140 3.20 -0.36 -13.42
C TYR A 140 1.79 -0.81 -13.04
N ARG A 141 1.05 -0.02 -12.25
CA ARG A 141 -0.35 -0.31 -11.92
C ARG A 141 -1.27 -0.11 -13.12
N PHE A 142 -0.87 0.73 -14.07
CA PHE A 142 -1.60 1.02 -15.30
C PHE A 142 -0.77 0.63 -16.52
N LEU A 143 -1.43 0.02 -17.51
CA LEU A 143 -0.88 -0.29 -18.81
C LEU A 143 -0.75 0.99 -19.66
N PRO A 144 0.06 0.97 -20.75
CA PRO A 144 0.22 2.15 -21.62
C PRO A 144 -1.07 2.67 -22.26
N ASN A 145 -2.10 1.82 -22.35
CA ASN A 145 -3.43 2.20 -22.85
C ASN A 145 -4.34 2.84 -21.78
N GLY A 146 -3.86 2.96 -20.53
CA GLY A 146 -4.61 3.51 -19.39
C GLY A 146 -5.41 2.47 -18.60
N ASP A 147 -5.45 1.22 -19.05
CA ASP A 147 -6.15 0.16 -18.32
C ASP A 147 -5.39 -0.21 -17.05
N TYR A 148 -6.12 -0.57 -15.99
CA TYR A 148 -5.51 -1.11 -14.80
C TYR A 148 -4.91 -2.49 -15.09
N ALA A 149 -3.67 -2.73 -14.65
CA ALA A 149 -2.83 -3.82 -15.14
C ALA A 149 -3.29 -5.23 -14.73
N ILE A 150 -4.12 -5.34 -13.69
CA ILE A 150 -4.68 -6.62 -13.22
C ILE A 150 -6.21 -6.52 -13.19
N ALA A 151 -6.90 -7.48 -13.81
CA ALA A 151 -8.35 -7.56 -13.76
C ALA A 151 -8.85 -7.83 -12.32
N ASP A 152 -10.02 -7.29 -11.96
CA ASP A 152 -10.65 -7.66 -10.70
C ASP A 152 -11.39 -8.99 -10.81
N THR A 153 -11.14 -9.87 -9.85
CA THR A 153 -11.69 -11.22 -9.78
C THR A 153 -12.65 -11.41 -8.60
N HIS A 154 -12.89 -10.39 -7.78
CA HIS A 154 -13.59 -10.58 -6.49
C HIS A 154 -15.08 -10.28 -6.52
N LEU A 155 -15.55 -9.50 -7.48
CA LEU A 155 -16.98 -9.22 -7.70
C LEU A 155 -17.44 -9.82 -9.03
N GLN A 156 -17.12 -11.09 -9.28
CA GLN A 156 -17.76 -11.83 -10.35
C GLN A 156 -19.26 -11.86 -10.04
N LEU A 157 -20.08 -11.33 -10.94
CA LEU A 157 -21.52 -11.49 -10.84
C LEU A 157 -21.81 -13.00 -10.87
N TRP A 158 -22.76 -13.44 -10.04
CA TRP A 158 -23.23 -14.81 -10.11
C TRP A 158 -23.77 -15.07 -11.52
N GLU A 159 -23.05 -15.87 -12.30
CA GLU A 159 -23.55 -16.41 -13.54
C GLU A 159 -24.38 -17.64 -13.18
N SER A 160 -25.70 -17.56 -13.33
CA SER A 160 -26.52 -18.78 -13.33
C SER A 160 -26.02 -19.65 -14.47
N GLU A 161 -25.69 -20.92 -14.21
CA GLU A 161 -25.45 -21.89 -15.28
C GLU A 161 -26.67 -21.89 -16.19
N THR A 162 -26.58 -21.22 -17.34
CA THR A 162 -27.55 -21.40 -18.41
C THR A 162 -27.31 -22.81 -18.92
N THR A 163 -28.20 -23.73 -18.54
CA THR A 163 -28.37 -25.03 -19.17
C THR A 163 -28.46 -24.84 -20.68
N THR A 164 -27.35 -25.03 -21.38
CA THR A 164 -27.37 -25.40 -22.79
C THR A 164 -27.50 -26.92 -22.85
N GLU A 165 -28.73 -27.40 -22.65
CA GLU A 165 -29.17 -28.66 -23.22
C GLU A 165 -30.19 -28.32 -24.32
N GLU A 166 -29.70 -28.20 -25.56
CA GLU A 166 -30.45 -28.47 -26.79
C GLU A 166 -29.65 -29.42 -27.67
#